data_AF-A0A7W0QDJ3-F1
#
_entry.id   AF-A0A7W0QDJ3-F1
#
_cell.length_a   1.000
_cell.length_b   1.000
_cell.length_c   1.000
_cell.angle_alpha   90.00
_cell.angle_beta   90.00
_cell.angle_gamma   90.00
#
_symmetry.space_group_name_H-M   'P 1'
#
loop_
_entity.id
_entity.type
_entity.pdbx_description
1 polymer ?
#
loop_
_entity_poly.entity_id
_entity_poly.type
_entity_poly.pdbx_seq_one_letter_code
_entity_poly.pdbx_strand_id
1 'polypeptide(L)'
;MRSLVWIAVTASLAVAVPARAEAIETPGLDRIGVRIDPGPVFLTSAQRRSRAELIRDTAAAAGMTNAALLAGIGEVETNFAHCWSEATWACKGPNSSSCGNGPVIAGASDGACSLQQGGLGMFQFDSGTFSQTIATYGPDIVTLQGNVNAVIPFLLTRAVESVEGVNTRAEALAWMNSIRIADGDAKYEAWLYFVAWRYNGCKGCTTQINKYRNGTNKLRDEFGPEFWQTSGEPPPACGAIPVAGRTIEETDVCFTRTGTETSWYQGDRGMDGACLYTYATDDAAPDNQGTWELRFEADGRYRVEVYTDGGDLAQTRQAKYVVTHAAGKTDVVIDQSATTGFRGLGTFEFIAGEPFSVTLGDNTGEKYIATAKIGIAFDAVRVAPVDGAPDDAGGCSTSDAGAGGTLLLVGLALVVSRRRASLRRPLISR
;
A
#
# COMPACT_ATOMS: atom_id res chain seq x y z
N MET A 1 48.45 -38.71 37.81
CA MET A 1 47.34 -38.21 36.96
C MET A 1 46.19 -37.84 37.88
N ARG A 2 45.97 -36.54 38.10
CA ARG A 2 44.92 -36.01 38.98
C ARG A 2 43.70 -35.69 38.10
N SER A 3 42.59 -36.37 38.31
CA SER A 3 41.32 -36.09 37.62
C SER A 3 40.57 -35.00 38.37
N LEU A 4 40.39 -33.84 37.71
CA LEU A 4 39.46 -32.81 38.13
C LEU A 4 38.04 -33.20 37.70
N VAL A 5 37.14 -33.28 38.68
CA VAL A 5 35.69 -33.37 38.48
C VAL A 5 35.15 -31.94 38.46
N TRP A 6 34.62 -31.51 37.31
CA TRP A 6 33.87 -30.25 37.20
C TRP A 6 32.41 -30.51 37.56
N ILE A 7 31.95 -29.87 38.64
CA ILE A 7 30.54 -29.79 39.02
C ILE A 7 29.95 -28.60 38.26
N ALA A 8 29.03 -28.87 37.32
CA ALA A 8 28.24 -27.84 36.67
C ALA A 8 27.09 -27.42 37.60
N VAL A 9 27.14 -26.19 38.10
CA VAL A 9 26.01 -25.55 38.81
C VAL A 9 25.18 -24.83 37.75
N THR A 10 24.03 -25.40 37.38
CA THR A 10 22.98 -24.69 36.63
C THR A 10 22.24 -23.75 37.56
N ALA A 11 22.53 -22.45 37.46
CA ALA A 11 21.72 -21.40 38.07
C ALA A 11 20.54 -21.06 37.15
N SER A 12 19.34 -21.50 37.51
CA SER A 12 18.09 -21.06 36.87
C SER A 12 17.75 -19.65 37.39
N LEU A 13 17.98 -18.63 36.57
CA LEU A 13 17.39 -17.30 36.81
C LEU A 13 15.92 -17.33 36.39
N ALA A 14 15.03 -17.44 37.38
CA ALA A 14 13.63 -17.10 37.21
C ALA A 14 13.51 -15.56 37.11
N VAL A 15 13.20 -15.06 35.92
CA VAL A 15 12.81 -13.65 35.73
C VAL A 15 11.39 -13.49 36.26
N ALA A 16 11.27 -12.81 37.41
CA ALA A 16 9.98 -12.41 37.94
C ALA A 16 9.36 -11.34 37.03
N VAL A 17 8.18 -11.64 36.48
CA VAL A 17 7.32 -10.66 35.82
C VAL A 17 6.69 -9.78 36.92
N PRO A 18 6.92 -8.46 36.96
CA PRO A 18 6.24 -7.62 37.94
C PRO A 18 4.75 -7.52 37.59
N ALA A 19 3.94 -7.68 38.63
CA ALA A 19 2.50 -7.57 38.59
C ALA A 19 2.03 -6.17 38.15
N ARG A 20 0.84 -6.17 37.52
CA ARG A 20 -0.05 -5.06 37.19
C ARG A 20 0.32 -3.69 37.81
N ALA A 21 0.55 -2.71 36.94
CA ALA A 21 0.35 -1.32 37.27
C ALA A 21 -1.16 -1.09 37.49
N GLU A 22 -1.55 -0.84 38.74
CA GLU A 22 -2.86 -0.29 39.09
C GLU A 22 -2.99 1.09 38.43
N ALA A 23 -4.14 1.34 37.81
CA ALA A 23 -4.47 2.63 37.25
C ALA A 23 -4.50 3.67 38.38
N ILE A 24 -3.62 4.67 38.29
CA ILE A 24 -3.68 5.85 39.15
C ILE A 24 -4.91 6.64 38.71
N GLU A 25 -5.98 6.61 39.51
CA GLU A 25 -7.08 7.57 39.41
C GLU A 25 -6.52 8.97 39.64
N THR A 26 -6.53 9.81 38.59
CA THR A 26 -6.24 11.24 38.73
C THR A 26 -7.54 11.97 39.11
N PRO A 27 -7.52 12.87 40.11
CA PRO A 27 -8.71 13.62 40.51
C PRO A 27 -9.11 14.59 39.39
N GLY A 28 -10.41 14.64 39.10
CA GLY A 28 -11.00 15.44 38.04
C GLY A 28 -10.61 16.92 38.08
N LEU A 29 -9.98 17.38 37.00
CA LEU A 29 -9.95 18.79 36.64
C LEU A 29 -11.18 19.10 35.81
N ASP A 30 -12.29 19.27 36.51
CA ASP A 30 -13.49 19.93 36.00
C ASP A 30 -13.20 21.44 35.94
N ARG A 31 -12.51 21.90 34.88
CA ARG A 31 -12.31 23.32 34.59
C ARG A 31 -12.36 23.61 33.09
N ILE A 32 -13.52 24.14 32.68
CA ILE A 32 -13.78 24.90 31.45
C ILE A 32 -13.67 24.06 30.18
N GLY A 33 -14.70 23.24 29.95
CA GLY A 33 -14.94 22.57 28.68
C GLY A 33 -15.33 23.57 27.58
N VAL A 34 -14.34 24.15 26.91
CA VAL A 34 -14.50 24.59 25.51
C VAL A 34 -14.09 23.40 24.65
N ARG A 35 -15.05 22.57 24.25
CA ARG A 35 -14.84 21.69 23.11
C ARG A 35 -14.67 22.59 21.89
N ILE A 36 -13.48 22.64 21.34
CA ILE A 36 -13.27 23.20 20.01
C ILE A 36 -13.82 22.15 19.04
N ASP A 37 -14.96 22.45 18.42
CA ASP A 37 -15.42 21.68 17.27
C ASP A 37 -14.28 21.67 16.24
N PRO A 38 -13.96 20.51 15.61
CA PRO A 38 -12.89 20.44 14.64
C PRO A 38 -13.13 21.52 13.58
N GLY A 39 -12.17 22.44 13.48
CA GLY A 39 -12.22 23.53 12.51
C GLY A 39 -12.18 23.01 11.07
N PRO A 40 -12.27 23.90 10.08
CA PRO A 40 -12.27 23.50 8.68
C PRO A 40 -11.02 22.65 8.37
N VAL A 41 -11.25 21.56 7.64
CA VAL A 41 -10.18 20.73 7.08
C VAL A 41 -10.08 20.99 5.59
N PHE A 42 -8.86 21.19 5.12
CA PHE A 42 -8.57 21.56 3.73
C PHE A 42 -8.05 20.35 2.96
N LEU A 43 -8.96 19.43 2.61
CA LEU A 43 -8.66 18.32 1.72
C LEU A 43 -9.50 18.42 0.45
N THR A 44 -8.83 18.29 -0.69
CA THR A 44 -9.49 18.10 -1.99
C THR A 44 -10.08 16.70 -2.09
N SER A 45 -11.07 16.51 -2.97
CA SER A 45 -11.63 15.19 -3.26
C SER A 45 -10.57 14.19 -3.74
N ALA A 46 -9.55 14.64 -4.48
CA ALA A 46 -8.44 13.81 -4.92
C ALA A 46 -7.60 13.31 -3.73
N GLN A 47 -7.23 14.21 -2.80
CA GLN A 47 -6.50 13.81 -1.58
C GLN A 47 -7.32 12.85 -0.70
N ARG A 48 -8.63 13.08 -0.56
CA ARG A 48 -9.52 12.16 0.16
C ARG A 48 -9.58 10.80 -0.51
N ARG A 49 -9.66 10.75 -1.85
CA ARG A 49 -9.64 9.51 -2.63
C ARG A 49 -8.34 8.73 -2.44
N SER A 50 -7.18 9.37 -2.58
CA SER A 50 -5.88 8.70 -2.39
C SER A 50 -5.72 8.13 -0.97
N ARG A 51 -6.24 8.82 0.05
CA ARG A 51 -6.28 8.31 1.44
C ARG A 51 -7.20 7.10 1.59
N ALA A 52 -8.36 7.18 0.97
CA ALA A 52 -9.32 6.09 0.99
C ALA A 52 -8.74 4.82 0.32
N GLU A 53 -8.01 4.99 -0.79
CA GLU A 53 -7.30 3.90 -1.48
C GLU A 53 -6.22 3.30 -0.59
N LEU A 54 -5.38 4.13 0.04
CA LEU A 54 -4.39 3.68 1.00
C LEU A 54 -4.99 2.89 2.15
N ILE A 55 -6.08 3.38 2.76
CA ILE A 55 -6.78 2.68 3.85
C ILE A 55 -7.33 1.34 3.35
N ARG A 56 -7.98 1.34 2.19
CA ARG A 56 -8.57 0.14 1.58
C ARG A 56 -7.51 -0.91 1.30
N ASP A 57 -6.43 -0.53 0.63
CA ASP A 57 -5.42 -1.47 0.15
C ASP A 57 -4.57 -2.01 1.30
N THR A 58 -4.28 -1.17 2.29
CA THR A 58 -3.63 -1.60 3.54
C THR A 58 -4.51 -2.55 4.35
N ALA A 59 -5.80 -2.24 4.48
CA ALA A 59 -6.74 -3.12 5.16
C ALA A 59 -6.86 -4.48 4.45
N ALA A 60 -6.96 -4.46 3.12
CA ALA A 60 -7.01 -5.66 2.31
C ALA A 60 -5.74 -6.51 2.46
N ALA A 61 -4.55 -5.89 2.50
CA ALA A 61 -3.28 -6.58 2.74
C ALA A 61 -3.26 -7.30 4.10
N ALA A 62 -3.99 -6.79 5.09
CA ALA A 62 -4.17 -7.42 6.39
C ALA A 62 -5.37 -8.40 6.45
N GLY A 63 -6.01 -8.69 5.31
CA GLY A 63 -7.18 -9.58 5.21
C GLY A 63 -8.51 -8.93 5.63
N MET A 64 -8.56 -7.61 5.79
CA MET A 64 -9.78 -6.87 6.12
C MET A 64 -10.47 -6.37 4.84
N THR A 65 -11.69 -6.83 4.59
CA THR A 65 -12.47 -6.56 3.37
C THR A 65 -13.47 -5.42 3.53
N ASN A 66 -13.54 -4.82 4.72
CA ASN A 66 -14.52 -3.78 5.06
C ASN A 66 -13.84 -2.50 5.56
N ALA A 67 -12.93 -1.95 4.75
CA ALA A 67 -12.06 -0.85 5.14
C ALA A 67 -12.79 0.48 5.42
N ALA A 68 -14.04 0.63 4.97
CA ALA A 68 -14.90 1.75 5.32
C ALA A 68 -15.09 1.92 6.84
N LEU A 69 -15.00 0.83 7.61
CA LEU A 69 -15.04 0.87 9.07
C LEU A 69 -13.86 1.67 9.63
N LEU A 70 -12.65 1.48 9.09
CA LEU A 70 -11.45 2.23 9.48
C LEU A 70 -11.55 3.68 9.00
N ALA A 71 -11.96 3.88 7.74
CA ALA A 71 -12.13 5.22 7.19
C ALA A 71 -13.11 6.06 8.02
N GLY A 72 -14.19 5.46 8.52
CA GLY A 72 -15.11 6.14 9.42
C GLY A 72 -14.47 6.64 10.72
N ILE A 73 -13.49 5.90 11.26
CA ILE A 73 -12.72 6.36 12.43
C ILE A 73 -11.88 7.58 12.06
N GLY A 74 -11.06 7.49 11.00
CA GLY A 74 -10.24 8.63 10.56
C GLY A 74 -11.06 9.89 10.23
N GLU A 75 -12.28 9.70 9.71
CA GLU A 75 -13.21 10.80 9.48
C GLU A 75 -13.70 11.43 10.79
N VAL A 76 -14.03 10.64 11.81
CA VAL A 76 -14.50 11.19 13.10
C VAL A 76 -13.38 11.87 13.88
N GLU A 77 -12.19 11.27 13.88
CA GLU A 77 -11.06 11.77 14.68
C GLU A 77 -10.51 13.09 14.13
N THR A 78 -10.39 13.19 12.81
CA THR A 78 -9.63 14.29 12.19
C THR A 78 -10.29 14.83 10.92
N ASN A 79 -11.50 14.39 10.58
CA ASN A 79 -12.12 14.68 9.27
C ASN A 79 -11.18 14.27 8.12
N PHE A 80 -10.56 13.09 8.29
CA PHE A 80 -9.60 12.48 7.37
C PHE A 80 -8.25 13.20 7.26
N ALA A 81 -8.00 14.23 8.07
CA ALA A 81 -6.74 14.97 8.07
C ALA A 81 -5.62 14.17 8.72
N HIS A 82 -4.40 14.28 8.20
CA HIS A 82 -3.21 13.65 8.79
C HIS A 82 -2.15 14.70 9.11
N CYS A 83 -2.04 15.72 8.27
CA CYS A 83 -1.01 16.76 8.38
C CYS A 83 -1.59 18.02 9.01
N TRP A 84 -0.82 18.66 9.90
CA TRP A 84 -1.30 19.86 10.60
C TRP A 84 -1.66 20.99 9.64
N SER A 85 -0.99 21.07 8.48
CA SER A 85 -1.31 22.01 7.40
C SER A 85 -2.75 21.87 6.86
N GLU A 86 -3.38 20.71 7.05
CA GLU A 86 -4.74 20.43 6.60
C GLU A 86 -5.79 20.80 7.66
N ALA A 87 -5.38 20.91 8.92
CA ALA A 87 -6.24 21.13 10.08
C ALA A 87 -5.51 21.97 11.13
N THR A 88 -5.27 23.25 10.82
CA THR A 88 -4.38 24.14 11.60
C THR A 88 -4.92 24.50 13.00
N TRP A 89 -6.14 24.07 13.32
CA TRP A 89 -6.74 24.19 14.65
C TRP A 89 -6.17 23.17 15.64
N ALA A 90 -5.57 22.08 15.17
CA ALA A 90 -4.99 21.03 16.00
C ALA A 90 -3.57 21.39 16.50
N CYS A 91 -3.02 20.59 17.42
CA CYS A 91 -1.62 20.72 17.83
C CYS A 91 -0.68 20.27 16.71
N LYS A 92 0.53 20.84 16.69
CA LYS A 92 1.63 20.35 15.86
C LYS A 92 2.28 19.15 16.53
N GLY A 93 2.18 17.98 15.92
CA GLY A 93 2.92 16.79 16.29
C GLY A 93 4.36 16.78 15.75
N PRO A 94 5.05 15.64 15.83
CA PRO A 94 6.34 15.44 15.19
C PRO A 94 6.27 15.59 13.66
N ASN A 95 7.41 15.85 13.03
CA ASN A 95 7.48 15.93 11.58
C ASN A 95 7.23 14.55 10.94
N SER A 96 6.58 14.56 9.78
CA SER A 96 6.23 13.36 9.03
C SER A 96 6.58 13.52 7.56
N SER A 97 7.12 12.46 6.97
CA SER A 97 7.37 12.38 5.53
C SER A 97 6.04 12.49 4.76
N SER A 98 4.93 11.98 5.28
CA SER A 98 3.61 12.14 4.63
C SER A 98 3.08 13.58 4.63
N CYS A 99 3.77 14.51 5.30
CA CYS A 99 3.34 15.89 5.52
C CYS A 99 4.30 16.95 4.98
N GLY A 100 5.09 16.65 3.95
CA GLY A 100 6.05 17.64 3.45
C GLY A 100 7.22 17.84 4.41
N ASN A 101 7.52 16.87 5.30
CA ASN A 101 8.42 17.00 6.46
C ASN A 101 7.93 18.06 7.46
N GLY A 102 6.68 18.48 7.31
CA GLY A 102 5.94 19.27 8.27
C GLY A 102 5.30 18.39 9.35
N PRO A 103 4.68 19.03 10.34
CA PRO A 103 4.11 18.33 11.48
C PRO A 103 2.88 17.49 11.10
N VAL A 104 2.84 16.26 11.61
CA VAL A 104 1.61 15.48 11.71
C VAL A 104 0.63 16.17 12.67
N ILE A 105 -0.66 15.94 12.51
CA ILE A 105 -1.67 16.39 13.49
C ILE A 105 -1.42 15.69 14.83
N ALA A 106 -1.49 16.48 15.90
CA ALA A 106 -1.63 15.97 17.25
C ALA A 106 -2.94 16.47 17.89
N GLY A 107 -3.61 15.58 18.63
CA GLY A 107 -4.86 15.89 19.31
C GLY A 107 -4.69 16.96 20.38
N ALA A 108 -5.57 17.96 20.39
CA ALA A 108 -5.54 19.05 21.37
C ALA A 108 -6.42 18.78 22.61
N SER A 109 -7.19 17.68 22.61
CA SER A 109 -8.15 17.36 23.68
C SER A 109 -7.57 16.43 24.74
N ASP A 110 -6.65 15.53 24.36
CA ASP A 110 -6.13 14.49 25.26
C ASP A 110 -4.88 14.93 26.04
N GLY A 111 -4.38 16.14 25.77
CA GLY A 111 -3.30 16.74 26.53
C GLY A 111 -2.89 18.11 25.99
N ALA A 112 -2.01 18.80 26.73
CA ALA A 112 -1.59 20.13 26.34
C ALA A 112 -0.57 20.07 25.18
N CYS A 113 -0.80 20.84 24.11
CA CYS A 113 0.15 20.93 22.98
C CYS A 113 1.57 21.30 23.45
N SER A 114 1.69 22.17 24.47
CA SER A 114 2.97 22.60 25.03
C SER A 114 3.75 21.50 25.73
N LEU A 115 3.07 20.42 26.13
CA LEU A 115 3.67 19.24 26.75
C LEU A 115 3.90 18.10 25.76
N GLN A 116 3.66 18.35 24.46
CA GLN A 116 3.77 17.33 23.41
C GLN A 116 2.92 16.09 23.71
N GLN A 117 1.68 16.32 24.19
CA GLN A 117 0.71 15.28 24.49
C GLN A 117 -0.41 15.27 23.45
N GLY A 118 -1.10 14.14 23.36
CA GLY A 118 -2.26 13.94 22.49
C GLY A 118 -2.02 13.00 21.32
N GLY A 119 -3.12 12.52 20.74
CA GLY A 119 -3.10 11.49 19.71
C GLY A 119 -2.43 11.91 18.40
N LEU A 120 -1.58 11.06 17.81
CA LEU A 120 -0.85 11.34 16.58
C LEU A 120 -1.56 10.82 15.33
N GLY A 121 -1.57 11.65 14.28
CA GLY A 121 -2.03 11.28 12.94
C GLY A 121 -3.54 11.18 12.79
N MET A 122 -3.98 10.64 11.66
CA MET A 122 -5.41 10.57 11.29
C MET A 122 -6.24 9.77 12.28
N PHE A 123 -5.63 8.75 12.88
CA PHE A 123 -6.22 7.85 13.86
C PHE A 123 -5.96 8.28 15.32
N GLN A 124 -5.24 9.38 15.57
CA GLN A 124 -5.05 9.93 16.92
C GLN A 124 -4.50 8.90 17.94
N PHE A 125 -3.45 8.15 17.57
CA PHE A 125 -2.82 7.21 18.50
C PHE A 125 -2.14 7.93 19.66
N ASP A 126 -2.47 7.52 20.89
CA ASP A 126 -1.98 8.17 22.11
C ASP A 126 -1.40 7.15 23.10
N SER A 127 -0.27 7.50 23.71
CA SER A 127 0.35 6.79 24.83
C SER A 127 0.98 7.77 25.84
N GLY A 128 0.42 8.99 25.93
CA GLY A 128 0.87 10.08 26.78
C GLY A 128 1.52 11.20 25.96
N THR A 129 2.84 11.14 25.83
CA THR A 129 3.62 12.09 25.02
C THR A 129 3.84 11.55 23.60
N PHE A 130 4.24 12.43 22.67
CA PHE A 130 4.57 12.05 21.30
C PHE A 130 5.69 11.00 21.27
N SER A 131 6.73 11.18 22.09
CA SER A 131 7.84 10.22 22.21
C SER A 131 7.40 8.87 22.76
N GLN A 132 6.46 8.84 23.72
CA GLN A 132 5.91 7.59 24.25
C GLN A 132 5.03 6.87 23.21
N THR A 133 4.26 7.62 22.43
CA THR A 133 3.46 7.08 21.32
C THR A 133 4.37 6.46 20.26
N ILE A 134 5.41 7.17 19.83
CA ILE A 134 6.41 6.65 18.88
C ILE A 134 7.14 5.42 19.44
N ALA A 135 7.50 5.43 20.73
CA ALA A 135 8.13 4.26 21.36
C ALA A 135 7.19 3.04 21.41
N THR A 136 5.88 3.27 21.51
CA THR A 136 4.87 2.20 21.61
C THR A 136 4.51 1.62 20.25
N TYR A 137 4.32 2.46 19.23
CA TYR A 137 3.82 2.05 17.91
C TYR A 137 4.89 2.02 16.81
N GLY A 138 6.10 2.46 17.11
CA GLY A 138 7.20 2.59 16.15
C GLY A 138 7.25 3.96 15.47
N PRO A 139 8.38 4.29 14.81
CA PRO A 139 8.59 5.60 14.17
C PRO A 139 7.60 5.88 13.04
N ASP A 140 7.14 4.85 12.34
CA ASP A 140 6.23 5.01 11.20
C ASP A 140 4.83 5.52 11.60
N ILE A 141 4.48 5.54 12.90
CA ILE A 141 3.17 5.98 13.39
C ILE A 141 2.82 7.41 12.98
N VAL A 142 3.83 8.24 12.70
CA VAL A 142 3.67 9.62 12.24
C VAL A 142 3.42 9.73 10.73
N THR A 143 3.63 8.66 9.97
CA THR A 143 3.34 8.59 8.52
C THR A 143 1.91 8.14 8.29
N LEU A 144 1.34 8.47 7.13
CA LEU A 144 -0.02 8.08 6.79
C LEU A 144 -0.13 6.54 6.71
N GLN A 145 0.79 5.88 6.03
CA GLN A 145 0.84 4.41 5.92
C GLN A 145 1.00 3.75 7.30
N GLY A 146 1.95 4.20 8.12
CA GLY A 146 2.17 3.61 9.45
C GLY A 146 1.00 3.83 10.40
N ASN A 147 0.30 4.98 10.29
CA ASN A 147 -0.92 5.24 11.05
C ASN A 147 -2.05 4.26 10.66
N VAL A 148 -2.21 3.97 9.36
CA VAL A 148 -3.16 2.94 8.88
C VAL A 148 -2.73 1.54 9.32
N ASN A 149 -1.44 1.20 9.22
CA ASN A 149 -0.92 -0.10 9.65
C ASN A 149 -1.17 -0.38 11.14
N ALA A 150 -1.14 0.65 11.99
CA ALA A 150 -1.33 0.50 13.42
C ALA A 150 -2.79 0.28 13.84
N VAL A 151 -3.77 0.80 13.08
CA VAL A 151 -5.20 0.77 13.50
C VAL A 151 -5.79 -0.63 13.45
N ILE A 152 -5.38 -1.44 12.50
CA ILE A 152 -5.87 -2.81 12.33
C ILE A 152 -5.52 -3.68 13.55
N PRO A 153 -4.23 -3.89 13.91
CA PRO A 153 -3.89 -4.73 15.07
C PRO A 153 -4.40 -4.14 16.40
N PHE A 154 -4.53 -2.82 16.50
CA PHE A 154 -5.17 -2.17 17.65
C PHE A 154 -6.63 -2.61 17.79
N LEU A 155 -7.44 -2.45 16.74
CA LEU A 155 -8.86 -2.81 16.76
C LEU A 155 -9.08 -4.31 16.95
N LEU A 156 -8.29 -5.16 16.30
CA LEU A 156 -8.38 -6.61 16.48
C LEU A 156 -8.12 -7.01 17.94
N THR A 157 -7.12 -6.41 18.57
CA THR A 157 -6.83 -6.65 19.99
C THR A 157 -7.99 -6.17 20.86
N ARG A 158 -8.52 -4.98 20.61
CA ARG A 158 -9.67 -4.45 21.37
C ARG A 158 -10.93 -5.28 21.17
N ALA A 159 -11.18 -5.81 19.98
CA ALA A 159 -12.35 -6.63 19.68
C ALA A 159 -12.31 -7.95 20.47
N VAL A 160 -11.16 -8.63 20.51
CA VAL A 160 -10.96 -9.82 21.37
C VAL A 160 -11.24 -9.54 22.84
N GLU A 161 -10.92 -8.34 23.31
CA GLU A 161 -11.12 -7.98 24.72
C GLU A 161 -12.59 -7.63 25.07
N SER A 162 -13.48 -7.42 24.09
CA SER A 162 -14.74 -6.71 24.35
C SER A 162 -15.95 -7.10 23.51
N VAL A 163 -15.78 -7.81 22.40
CA VAL A 163 -16.88 -8.27 21.54
C VAL A 163 -17.26 -9.68 21.93
N GLU A 164 -18.52 -9.87 22.30
CA GLU A 164 -19.05 -11.18 22.68
C GLU A 164 -18.89 -12.19 21.53
N GLY A 165 -18.35 -13.36 21.84
CA GLY A 165 -18.11 -14.43 20.85
C GLY A 165 -16.84 -14.27 20.01
N VAL A 166 -16.02 -13.24 20.24
CA VAL A 166 -14.73 -13.03 19.57
C VAL A 166 -13.59 -13.28 20.56
N ASN A 167 -12.81 -14.35 20.37
CA ASN A 167 -11.76 -14.78 21.30
C ASN A 167 -10.36 -14.75 20.69
N THR A 168 -10.26 -14.66 19.36
CA THR A 168 -8.99 -14.61 18.63
C THR A 168 -8.95 -13.45 17.64
N ARG A 169 -7.74 -13.03 17.24
CA ARG A 169 -7.58 -11.99 16.21
C ARG A 169 -8.20 -12.39 14.87
N ALA A 170 -8.15 -13.68 14.52
CA ALA A 170 -8.78 -14.20 13.31
C ALA A 170 -10.31 -14.09 13.38
N GLU A 171 -10.91 -14.41 14.53
CA GLU A 171 -12.35 -14.23 14.77
C GLU A 171 -12.73 -12.75 14.77
N ALA A 172 -11.88 -11.86 15.31
CA ALA A 172 -12.10 -10.42 15.29
C ALA A 172 -12.12 -9.89 13.85
N LEU A 173 -11.16 -10.31 13.04
CA LEU A 173 -11.09 -9.95 11.63
C LEU A 173 -12.31 -10.47 10.85
N ALA A 174 -12.69 -11.73 11.08
CA ALA A 174 -13.88 -12.33 10.48
C ALA A 174 -15.17 -11.60 10.92
N TRP A 175 -15.28 -11.22 12.19
CA TRP A 175 -16.39 -10.41 12.69
C TRP A 175 -16.46 -9.07 11.95
N MET A 176 -15.35 -8.33 11.88
CA MET A 176 -15.28 -7.04 11.20
C MET A 176 -15.66 -7.15 9.71
N ASN A 177 -15.15 -8.17 9.02
CA ASN A 177 -15.45 -8.45 7.61
C ASN A 177 -16.92 -8.85 7.38
N SER A 178 -17.60 -9.37 8.41
CA SER A 178 -19.00 -9.78 8.32
C SER A 178 -20.00 -8.64 8.57
N ILE A 179 -19.54 -7.44 8.93
CA ILE A 179 -20.41 -6.29 9.22
C ILE A 179 -21.00 -5.75 7.91
N ARG A 180 -22.32 -5.72 7.82
CA ARG A 180 -23.02 -4.97 6.77
C ARG A 180 -23.19 -3.54 7.24
N ILE A 181 -22.53 -2.58 6.59
CA ILE A 181 -22.67 -1.15 6.92
C ILE A 181 -24.05 -0.67 6.45
N ALA A 182 -25.04 -0.76 7.33
CA ALA A 182 -26.40 -0.27 7.14
C ALA A 182 -27.02 0.03 8.51
N ASP A 183 -27.65 1.20 8.66
CA ASP A 183 -28.26 1.59 9.93
C ASP A 183 -29.31 0.57 10.39
N GLY A 184 -29.26 0.18 11.66
CA GLY A 184 -30.12 -0.85 12.24
C GLY A 184 -29.62 -2.29 12.04
N ASP A 185 -28.56 -2.53 11.27
CA ASP A 185 -27.91 -3.84 11.21
C ASP A 185 -27.22 -4.16 12.55
N ALA A 186 -27.56 -5.30 13.16
CA ALA A 186 -27.11 -5.64 14.50
C ALA A 186 -25.58 -5.63 14.66
N LYS A 187 -24.82 -6.06 13.63
CA LYS A 187 -23.35 -6.08 13.70
C LYS A 187 -22.77 -4.70 13.50
N TYR A 188 -23.40 -3.87 12.67
CA TYR A 188 -22.99 -2.48 12.53
C TYR A 188 -23.28 -1.67 13.80
N GLU A 189 -24.44 -1.85 14.43
CA GLU A 189 -24.75 -1.25 15.73
C GLU A 189 -23.76 -1.68 16.82
N ALA A 190 -23.38 -2.97 16.85
CA ALA A 190 -22.36 -3.48 17.74
C ALA A 190 -20.97 -2.86 17.47
N TRP A 191 -20.61 -2.68 16.19
CA TRP A 191 -19.39 -1.98 15.80
C TRP A 191 -19.36 -0.54 16.29
N LEU A 192 -20.45 0.20 16.10
CA LEU A 192 -20.55 1.60 16.51
C LEU A 192 -20.44 1.76 18.04
N TYR A 193 -21.08 0.87 18.79
CA TYR A 193 -20.90 0.79 20.24
C TYR A 193 -19.44 0.46 20.61
N PHE A 194 -18.86 -0.52 19.92
CA PHE A 194 -17.48 -0.97 20.13
C PHE A 194 -16.47 0.16 19.91
N VAL A 195 -16.53 0.90 18.81
CA VAL A 195 -15.58 2.00 18.56
C VAL A 195 -15.82 3.18 19.50
N ALA A 196 -17.07 3.53 19.80
CA ALA A 196 -17.38 4.57 20.77
C ALA A 196 -16.78 4.23 22.16
N TRP A 197 -16.78 2.95 22.56
CA TRP A 197 -16.21 2.52 23.82
C TRP A 197 -14.69 2.32 23.78
N ARG A 198 -14.19 1.46 22.90
CA ARG A 198 -12.81 0.96 22.93
C ARG A 198 -11.83 1.85 22.19
N TYR A 199 -12.31 2.69 21.28
CA TYR A 199 -11.51 3.66 20.55
C TYR A 199 -11.57 5.03 21.22
N ASN A 200 -12.78 5.59 21.35
CA ASN A 200 -12.97 6.91 21.96
C ASN A 200 -12.93 6.92 23.50
N GLY A 201 -13.20 5.78 24.15
CA GLY A 201 -13.30 5.70 25.61
C GLY A 201 -14.72 5.92 26.18
N CYS A 202 -15.73 6.17 25.34
CA CYS A 202 -17.08 6.55 25.77
C CYS A 202 -18.06 5.37 25.71
N LYS A 203 -18.18 4.62 26.81
CA LYS A 203 -19.07 3.45 26.90
C LYS A 203 -20.55 3.85 26.94
N GLY A 204 -21.32 3.46 25.91
CA GLY A 204 -22.78 3.69 25.86
C GLY A 204 -23.19 5.11 25.46
N CYS A 205 -22.27 5.93 24.96
CA CYS A 205 -22.55 7.32 24.59
C CYS A 205 -23.22 7.43 23.22
N THR A 206 -24.52 7.69 23.17
CA THR A 206 -25.29 7.84 21.92
C THR A 206 -24.68 8.90 20.99
N THR A 207 -24.17 10.01 21.53
CA THR A 207 -23.53 11.06 20.72
C THR A 207 -22.31 10.54 19.97
N GLN A 208 -21.44 9.76 20.61
CA GLN A 208 -20.23 9.24 19.97
C GLN A 208 -20.56 8.11 19.00
N ILE A 209 -21.50 7.24 19.36
CA ILE A 209 -22.05 6.21 18.46
C ILE A 209 -22.55 6.87 17.16
N ASN A 210 -23.31 7.96 17.27
CA ASN A 210 -23.83 8.69 16.11
C ASN A 210 -22.74 9.39 15.31
N LYS A 211 -21.65 9.85 15.93
CA LYS A 211 -20.50 10.39 15.18
C LYS A 211 -19.85 9.33 14.31
N TYR A 212 -19.52 8.17 14.88
CA TYR A 212 -18.95 7.06 14.10
C TYR A 212 -19.90 6.54 13.04
N ARG A 213 -21.21 6.54 13.31
CA ARG A 213 -22.23 6.23 12.29
C ARG A 213 -22.12 7.19 11.11
N ASN A 214 -22.18 8.49 11.40
CA ASN A 214 -22.15 9.52 10.37
C ASN A 214 -20.84 9.50 9.59
N GLY A 215 -19.69 9.32 10.27
CA GLY A 215 -18.39 9.22 9.63
C GLY A 215 -18.29 8.01 8.71
N THR A 216 -18.60 6.80 9.21
CA THR A 216 -18.56 5.59 8.38
C THR A 216 -19.55 5.67 7.20
N ASN A 217 -20.79 6.12 7.42
CA ASN A 217 -21.78 6.27 6.34
C ASN A 217 -21.33 7.33 5.32
N LYS A 218 -20.78 8.47 5.75
CA LYS A 218 -20.24 9.49 4.86
C LYS A 218 -19.18 8.91 3.93
N LEU A 219 -18.21 8.16 4.45
CA LEU A 219 -17.11 7.61 3.65
C LEU A 219 -17.58 6.48 2.73
N ARG A 220 -18.51 5.65 3.20
CA ARG A 220 -19.18 4.64 2.36
C ARG A 220 -19.89 5.31 1.19
N ASP A 221 -20.64 6.37 1.44
CA ASP A 221 -21.46 7.04 0.43
C ASP A 221 -20.62 7.89 -0.54
N GLU A 222 -19.54 8.50 -0.04
CA GLU A 222 -18.61 9.32 -0.85
C GLU A 222 -17.91 8.52 -1.95
N PHE A 223 -17.48 7.28 -1.67
CA PHE A 223 -16.75 6.46 -2.63
C PHE A 223 -17.53 5.26 -3.18
N GLY A 224 -18.69 4.96 -2.60
CA GLY A 224 -19.53 3.83 -2.95
C GLY A 224 -19.15 2.54 -2.22
N PRO A 225 -20.11 1.63 -1.96
CA PRO A 225 -19.86 0.38 -1.24
C PRO A 225 -18.89 -0.55 -1.98
N GLU A 226 -18.91 -0.56 -3.31
CA GLU A 226 -18.01 -1.39 -4.14
C GLU A 226 -16.55 -0.96 -4.03
N PHE A 227 -16.29 0.33 -3.84
CA PHE A 227 -14.93 0.81 -3.62
C PHE A 227 -14.30 0.20 -2.37
N TRP A 228 -15.09 0.02 -1.30
CA TRP A 228 -14.61 -0.44 -0.01
C TRP A 228 -14.59 -1.96 0.15
N GLN A 229 -15.35 -2.68 -0.66
CA GLN A 229 -15.42 -4.13 -0.65
C GLN A 229 -14.34 -4.70 -1.55
N THR A 230 -13.15 -4.94 -0.99
CA THR A 230 -12.18 -5.81 -1.66
C THR A 230 -12.68 -7.25 -1.50
N SER A 231 -12.76 -8.00 -2.59
CA SER A 231 -13.42 -9.30 -2.67
C SER A 231 -12.68 -10.41 -1.94
N GLY A 232 -12.22 -10.24 -0.69
CA GLY A 232 -11.51 -11.26 0.10
C GLY A 232 -10.18 -11.75 -0.49
N GLU A 233 -9.91 -11.39 -1.73
CA GLU A 233 -8.64 -11.55 -2.39
C GLU A 233 -7.69 -10.54 -1.74
N PRO A 234 -6.52 -10.98 -1.26
CA PRO A 234 -5.44 -10.05 -0.94
C PRO A 234 -5.33 -9.03 -2.07
N PRO A 235 -4.96 -7.76 -1.78
CA PRO A 235 -4.62 -6.84 -2.86
C PRO A 235 -3.65 -7.58 -3.77
N PRO A 236 -3.84 -7.51 -5.10
CA PRO A 236 -3.15 -8.40 -6.02
C PRO A 236 -1.67 -8.39 -5.65
N ALA A 237 -1.14 -9.52 -5.20
CA ALA A 237 0.28 -9.63 -4.96
C ALA A 237 0.98 -9.33 -6.29
N CYS A 238 2.22 -8.86 -6.26
CA CYS A 238 2.97 -8.67 -7.49
C CYS A 238 2.86 -9.91 -8.37
N GLY A 239 2.13 -9.78 -9.48
CA GLY A 239 1.76 -10.90 -10.32
C GLY A 239 2.98 -11.42 -11.06
N ALA A 240 3.03 -12.73 -11.29
CA ALA A 240 4.09 -13.31 -12.09
C ALA A 240 4.09 -12.70 -13.51
N ILE A 241 5.29 -12.48 -14.03
CA ILE A 241 5.61 -12.08 -15.38
C ILE A 241 5.35 -13.29 -16.27
N PRO A 242 4.39 -13.20 -17.21
CA PRO A 242 4.08 -14.29 -18.11
C PRO A 242 5.26 -14.61 -19.02
N VAL A 243 5.21 -15.79 -19.66
CA VAL A 243 6.21 -16.19 -20.68
C VAL A 243 6.36 -15.14 -21.79
N ALA A 244 5.27 -14.48 -22.16
CA ALA A 244 5.28 -13.40 -23.17
C ALA A 244 5.98 -12.11 -22.68
N GLY A 245 6.33 -12.03 -21.40
CA GLY A 245 6.75 -10.82 -20.73
C GLY A 245 5.58 -9.91 -20.38
N ARG A 246 5.89 -8.77 -19.75
CA ARG A 246 4.94 -7.68 -19.46
C ARG A 246 5.68 -6.37 -19.19
N THR A 247 4.92 -5.29 -19.16
CA THR A 247 5.36 -4.01 -18.59
C THR A 247 4.84 -3.89 -17.15
N ILE A 248 5.65 -3.29 -16.28
CA ILE A 248 5.35 -2.96 -14.89
C ILE A 248 5.58 -1.46 -14.73
N GLU A 249 4.50 -0.71 -14.49
CA GLU A 249 4.55 0.74 -14.29
C GLU A 249 4.76 1.10 -12.82
N GLU A 250 5.04 2.37 -12.54
CA GLU A 250 5.16 2.92 -11.20
C GLU A 250 3.84 2.98 -10.43
N THR A 251 2.72 2.80 -11.13
CA THR A 251 1.37 2.62 -10.54
C THR A 251 1.02 1.15 -10.30
N ASP A 252 1.86 0.22 -10.75
CA ASP A 252 1.64 -1.21 -10.56
C ASP A 252 1.92 -1.64 -9.11
N VAL A 253 1.20 -2.66 -8.63
CA VAL A 253 1.41 -3.24 -7.30
C VAL A 253 2.78 -3.91 -7.14
N CYS A 254 3.44 -4.27 -8.25
CA CYS A 254 4.82 -4.73 -8.29
C CYS A 254 5.85 -3.60 -8.09
N PHE A 255 5.45 -2.33 -8.13
CA PHE A 255 6.33 -1.21 -7.85
C PHE A 255 6.20 -0.77 -6.38
N THR A 256 7.34 -0.63 -5.72
CA THR A 256 7.43 -0.07 -4.37
C THR A 256 8.40 1.10 -4.37
N ARG A 257 8.09 2.12 -3.57
CA ARG A 257 8.97 3.27 -3.35
C ARG A 257 9.27 3.42 -1.87
N THR A 258 10.50 3.81 -1.56
CA THR A 258 10.96 4.12 -0.20
C THR A 258 11.64 5.49 -0.17
N GLY A 259 11.98 5.94 1.03
CA GLY A 259 12.65 7.22 1.24
C GLY A 259 11.75 8.33 1.74
N THR A 260 12.22 9.56 1.59
CA THR A 260 11.49 10.77 1.98
C THR A 260 10.27 10.99 1.06
N GLU A 261 9.06 10.70 1.56
CA GLU A 261 7.79 10.79 0.81
C GLU A 261 7.57 12.14 0.10
N THR A 262 8.09 13.22 0.65
CA THR A 262 7.93 14.60 0.13
C THR A 262 8.83 14.94 -1.04
N SER A 263 9.85 14.11 -1.22
CA SER A 263 10.84 14.21 -2.28
C SER A 263 10.41 13.39 -3.50
N TRP A 264 9.28 12.67 -3.40
CA TRP A 264 8.57 12.08 -4.52
C TRP A 264 7.57 13.07 -5.12
N TYR A 265 7.74 13.34 -6.40
CA TYR A 265 6.87 14.21 -7.18
C TYR A 265 6.18 13.41 -8.27
N GLN A 266 4.98 13.85 -8.67
CA GLN A 266 4.28 13.29 -9.83
C GLN A 266 4.66 14.10 -11.07
N GLY A 267 5.06 13.39 -12.11
CA GLY A 267 5.24 13.93 -13.45
C GLY A 267 4.04 13.58 -14.33
N ASP A 268 3.73 14.47 -15.27
CA ASP A 268 2.78 14.28 -16.37
C ASP A 268 3.52 13.91 -17.68
N ARG A 269 4.64 13.21 -17.51
CA ARG A 269 5.55 12.69 -18.54
C ARG A 269 5.72 11.19 -18.30
N GLY A 270 6.35 10.49 -19.23
CA GLY A 270 6.60 9.05 -19.10
C GLY A 270 5.71 8.19 -19.99
N MET A 271 5.75 6.89 -19.78
CA MET A 271 4.84 5.95 -20.40
C MET A 271 3.41 6.24 -19.92
N ASP A 272 2.45 6.19 -20.84
CA ASP A 272 1.03 6.47 -20.57
C ASP A 272 0.71 7.84 -19.90
N GLY A 273 1.68 8.76 -19.90
CA GLY A 273 1.52 10.15 -19.47
C GLY A 273 1.67 10.38 -17.97
N ALA A 274 2.20 9.42 -17.22
CA ALA A 274 2.49 9.56 -15.80
C ALA A 274 3.87 8.98 -15.46
N CYS A 275 4.50 9.58 -14.45
CA CYS A 275 5.68 9.01 -13.81
C CYS A 275 5.81 9.54 -12.39
N LEU A 276 6.67 8.89 -11.62
CA LEU A 276 7.21 9.45 -10.38
C LEU A 276 8.61 9.99 -10.64
N TYR A 277 9.01 11.02 -9.90
CA TYR A 277 10.37 11.51 -9.99
C TYR A 277 10.86 12.10 -8.69
N THR A 278 12.18 12.12 -8.56
CA THR A 278 12.90 12.82 -7.49
C THR A 278 14.02 13.65 -8.09
N TYR A 279 14.94 14.14 -7.27
CA TYR A 279 16.11 14.87 -7.73
C TYR A 279 17.38 14.12 -7.38
N ALA A 280 18.30 14.05 -8.34
CA ALA A 280 19.59 13.41 -8.20
C ALA A 280 20.42 14.02 -7.05
N THR A 281 21.13 13.17 -6.32
CA THR A 281 22.06 13.54 -5.26
C THR A 281 23.45 12.90 -5.46
N ASP A 282 24.46 13.52 -4.86
CA ASP A 282 25.84 13.02 -4.75
C ASP A 282 26.10 12.29 -3.43
N ASP A 283 25.05 11.94 -2.69
CA ASP A 283 25.15 11.17 -1.45
C ASP A 283 25.56 9.72 -1.73
N ALA A 284 26.19 9.08 -0.74
CA ALA A 284 26.65 7.69 -0.90
C ALA A 284 25.49 6.68 -0.96
N ALA A 285 24.36 7.00 -0.33
CA ALA A 285 23.15 6.17 -0.28
C ALA A 285 21.96 6.96 -0.84
N PRO A 286 20.97 6.30 -1.45
CA PRO A 286 19.77 6.97 -1.95
C PRO A 286 18.96 7.56 -0.79
N ASP A 287 18.43 8.78 -0.98
CA ASP A 287 17.35 9.31 -0.12
C ASP A 287 16.04 8.65 -0.55
N ASN A 288 15.79 8.56 -1.86
CA ASN A 288 14.64 7.90 -2.45
C ASN A 288 15.04 6.76 -3.38
N GLN A 289 14.26 5.67 -3.32
CA GLN A 289 14.49 4.48 -4.13
C GLN A 289 13.18 3.89 -4.64
N GLY A 290 13.14 3.53 -5.92
CA GLY A 290 12.07 2.77 -6.56
C GLY A 290 12.51 1.34 -6.84
N THR A 291 11.62 0.37 -6.63
CA THR A 291 11.88 -1.05 -6.86
C THR A 291 10.71 -1.70 -7.59
N TRP A 292 10.97 -2.24 -8.77
CA TRP A 292 10.05 -3.11 -9.50
C TRP A 292 10.38 -4.56 -9.14
N GLU A 293 9.46 -5.24 -8.46
CA GLU A 293 9.55 -6.66 -8.15
C GLU A 293 9.29 -7.49 -9.41
N LEU A 294 10.15 -8.48 -9.66
CA LEU A 294 10.04 -9.39 -10.79
C LEU A 294 9.89 -10.82 -10.25
N ARG A 295 8.82 -11.51 -10.66
CA ARG A 295 8.61 -12.95 -10.45
C ARG A 295 8.21 -13.54 -11.78
N PHE A 296 8.72 -14.70 -12.16
CA PHE A 296 8.45 -15.26 -13.49
C PHE A 296 7.60 -16.52 -13.40
N GLU A 297 6.71 -16.71 -14.38
CA GLU A 297 5.92 -17.94 -14.53
C GLU A 297 6.77 -19.13 -15.00
N ALA A 298 7.81 -18.84 -15.80
CA ALA A 298 8.71 -19.85 -16.36
C ALA A 298 10.15 -19.40 -16.28
N ASP A 299 11.04 -20.38 -16.05
CA ASP A 299 12.47 -20.22 -16.23
C ASP A 299 12.77 -19.66 -17.62
N GLY A 300 13.74 -18.78 -17.73
CA GLY A 300 14.23 -18.39 -19.03
C GLY A 300 14.98 -17.07 -19.06
N ARG A 301 15.33 -16.72 -20.29
CA ARG A 301 16.15 -15.57 -20.60
C ARG A 301 15.27 -14.41 -21.08
N TYR A 302 15.29 -13.31 -20.33
CA TYR A 302 14.46 -12.15 -20.61
C TYR A 302 15.32 -10.90 -20.80
N ARG A 303 14.96 -10.09 -21.80
CA ARG A 303 15.44 -8.72 -21.98
C ARG A 303 14.68 -7.83 -21.01
N VAL A 304 15.42 -7.00 -20.28
CA VAL A 304 14.89 -6.01 -19.34
C VAL A 304 15.19 -4.62 -19.89
N GLU A 305 14.17 -3.79 -19.94
CA GLU A 305 14.22 -2.42 -20.44
C GLU A 305 13.53 -1.47 -19.47
N VAL A 306 13.93 -0.20 -19.44
CA VAL A 306 13.31 0.86 -18.64
C VAL A 306 12.85 1.99 -19.54
N TYR A 307 11.72 2.62 -19.24
CA TYR A 307 11.27 3.79 -19.99
C TYR A 307 12.02 5.04 -19.52
N THR A 308 12.44 5.87 -20.48
CA THR A 308 13.01 7.20 -20.22
C THR A 308 12.23 8.24 -21.01
N ASP A 309 12.06 9.43 -20.47
CA ASP A 309 11.30 10.52 -21.13
C ASP A 309 12.14 11.32 -22.14
N GLY A 310 13.46 11.12 -22.15
CA GLY A 310 14.38 11.82 -23.05
C GLY A 310 14.76 13.22 -22.61
N GLY A 311 14.71 13.52 -21.30
CA GLY A 311 15.22 14.77 -20.76
C GLY A 311 14.17 15.85 -20.52
N ASP A 312 12.90 15.57 -20.85
CA ASP A 312 11.79 16.51 -20.64
C ASP A 312 11.58 16.81 -19.16
N LEU A 313 11.77 15.80 -18.31
CA LEU A 313 11.72 15.87 -16.85
C LEU A 313 12.94 15.17 -16.23
N ALA A 314 13.33 13.99 -16.73
CA ALA A 314 14.47 13.23 -16.22
C ALA A 314 15.79 13.60 -16.89
N GLN A 315 16.62 14.36 -16.20
CA GLN A 315 17.81 15.00 -16.75
C GLN A 315 19.11 14.29 -16.35
N THR A 316 19.04 13.33 -15.42
CA THR A 316 20.20 12.56 -14.97
C THR A 316 20.85 11.80 -16.11
N ARG A 317 22.19 11.85 -16.14
CA ARG A 317 23.01 11.05 -17.05
C ARG A 317 23.63 9.82 -16.38
N GLN A 318 23.39 9.66 -15.08
CA GLN A 318 24.04 8.69 -14.22
C GLN A 318 23.01 7.84 -13.45
N ALA A 319 21.81 7.62 -14.02
CA ALA A 319 20.79 6.79 -13.40
C ALA A 319 21.28 5.35 -13.28
N LYS A 320 21.64 4.93 -12.05
CA LYS A 320 22.22 3.62 -11.78
C LYS A 320 21.12 2.62 -11.40
N TYR A 321 20.73 1.80 -12.37
CA TYR A 321 19.82 0.68 -12.16
C TYR A 321 20.59 -0.53 -11.63
N VAL A 322 19.99 -1.27 -10.70
CA VAL A 322 20.48 -2.54 -10.20
C VAL A 322 19.47 -3.63 -10.56
N VAL A 323 19.88 -4.58 -11.40
CA VAL A 323 19.05 -5.74 -11.76
C VAL A 323 19.50 -6.93 -10.93
N THR A 324 18.61 -7.45 -10.08
CA THR A 324 18.80 -8.74 -9.41
C THR A 324 18.26 -9.84 -10.32
N HIS A 325 19.08 -10.85 -10.64
CA HIS A 325 18.77 -11.96 -11.54
C HIS A 325 19.40 -13.26 -11.02
N ALA A 326 19.18 -14.41 -11.70
CA ALA A 326 19.59 -15.72 -11.19
C ALA A 326 21.10 -15.84 -10.88
N ALA A 327 21.94 -15.18 -11.70
CA ALA A 327 23.40 -15.14 -11.50
C ALA A 327 23.91 -14.08 -10.50
N GLY A 328 23.04 -13.29 -9.86
CA GLY A 328 23.43 -12.26 -8.89
C GLY A 328 22.85 -10.87 -9.20
N LYS A 329 23.66 -9.83 -9.06
CA LYS A 329 23.27 -8.44 -9.32
C LYS A 329 24.13 -7.82 -10.41
N THR A 330 23.51 -7.06 -11.30
CA THR A 330 24.20 -6.27 -12.33
C THR A 330 23.80 -4.80 -12.21
N ASP A 331 24.81 -3.92 -12.15
CA ASP A 331 24.63 -2.47 -12.18
C ASP A 331 24.68 -1.96 -13.63
N VAL A 332 23.73 -1.11 -14.01
CA VAL A 332 23.64 -0.52 -15.36
C VAL A 332 23.36 0.96 -15.23
N VAL A 333 24.18 1.78 -15.87
CA VAL A 333 24.00 3.23 -15.90
C VAL A 333 23.28 3.63 -17.18
N ILE A 334 22.18 4.36 -17.04
CA ILE A 334 21.39 4.90 -18.14
C ILE A 334 21.43 6.43 -18.10
N ASP A 335 21.60 7.03 -19.28
CA ASP A 335 21.34 8.44 -19.50
C ASP A 335 19.85 8.62 -19.82
N GLN A 336 19.08 9.10 -18.83
CA GLN A 336 17.63 9.32 -18.98
C GLN A 336 17.33 10.54 -19.87
N SER A 337 18.30 11.45 -20.03
CA SER A 337 18.17 12.65 -20.84
C SER A 337 18.39 12.42 -22.35
N ALA A 338 18.88 11.25 -22.74
CA ALA A 338 19.36 11.05 -24.11
C ALA A 338 18.25 10.79 -25.14
N THR A 339 17.23 10.01 -24.79
CA THR A 339 16.18 9.57 -25.74
C THR A 339 14.89 9.22 -25.02
N THR A 340 13.75 9.54 -25.60
CA THR A 340 12.45 9.05 -25.13
C THR A 340 12.23 7.59 -25.54
N GLY A 341 11.66 6.78 -24.65
CA GLY A 341 11.29 5.39 -24.89
C GLY A 341 12.08 4.37 -24.08
N PHE A 342 11.91 3.09 -24.41
CA PHE A 342 12.53 1.99 -23.69
C PHE A 342 14.04 1.85 -23.98
N ARG A 343 14.82 1.70 -22.91
CA ARG A 343 16.28 1.54 -22.90
C ARG A 343 16.64 0.21 -22.25
N GLY A 344 17.45 -0.59 -22.93
CA GLY A 344 17.87 -1.90 -22.43
C GLY A 344 18.81 -1.80 -21.22
N LEU A 345 18.44 -2.46 -20.13
CA LEU A 345 19.34 -2.75 -19.01
C LEU A 345 20.20 -3.99 -19.31
N GLY A 346 19.67 -4.92 -20.09
CA GLY A 346 20.40 -6.11 -20.51
C GLY A 346 19.47 -7.30 -20.73
N THR A 347 20.09 -8.48 -20.73
CA THR A 347 19.39 -9.75 -20.84
C THR A 347 19.90 -10.68 -19.77
N PHE A 348 18.98 -11.23 -18.99
CA PHE A 348 19.31 -12.00 -17.79
C PHE A 348 18.49 -13.29 -17.73
N GLU A 349 19.05 -14.29 -17.05
CA GLU A 349 18.35 -15.52 -16.69
C GLU A 349 17.54 -15.30 -15.42
N PHE A 350 16.30 -15.79 -15.43
CA PHE A 350 15.40 -15.79 -14.29
C PHE A 350 14.84 -17.19 -14.06
N ILE A 351 14.56 -17.50 -12.81
CA ILE A 351 14.02 -18.79 -12.36
C ILE A 351 12.57 -18.56 -11.92
N ALA A 352 11.66 -19.43 -12.35
CA ALA A 352 10.25 -19.35 -12.01
C ALA A 352 10.04 -19.38 -10.48
N GLY A 353 9.13 -18.55 -9.99
CA GLY A 353 8.78 -18.47 -8.57
C GLY A 353 9.78 -17.78 -7.64
N GLU A 354 11.05 -17.62 -8.04
CA GLU A 354 12.06 -16.90 -7.25
C GLU A 354 11.87 -15.36 -7.34
N PRO A 355 12.19 -14.61 -6.27
CA PRO A 355 12.08 -13.15 -6.27
C PRO A 355 13.30 -12.49 -6.91
N PHE A 356 13.04 -11.57 -7.83
CA PHE A 356 14.02 -10.73 -8.50
C PHE A 356 13.57 -9.27 -8.50
N SER A 357 14.43 -8.34 -8.96
CA SER A 357 14.08 -6.93 -8.96
C SER A 357 14.84 -6.09 -9.97
N VAL A 358 14.25 -4.97 -10.36
CA VAL A 358 14.98 -3.78 -10.83
C VAL A 358 14.87 -2.71 -9.75
N THR A 359 15.99 -2.10 -9.38
CA THR A 359 16.03 -1.03 -8.39
C THR A 359 16.71 0.20 -8.98
N LEU A 360 16.17 1.38 -8.69
CA LEU A 360 16.77 2.68 -9.01
C LEU A 360 16.81 3.53 -7.74
N GLY A 361 17.92 4.21 -7.50
CA GLY A 361 18.08 5.19 -6.42
C GLY A 361 18.41 6.57 -7.00
N ASP A 362 18.12 7.62 -6.23
CA ASP A 362 18.43 9.00 -6.61
C ASP A 362 19.89 9.43 -6.35
N ASN A 363 20.69 8.56 -5.71
CA ASN A 363 22.13 8.74 -5.50
C ASN A 363 22.97 8.46 -6.76
N THR A 364 22.71 9.24 -7.80
CA THR A 364 23.37 9.12 -9.11
C THR A 364 24.85 9.55 -9.09
N GLY A 365 25.29 10.21 -8.02
CA GLY A 365 26.60 10.85 -7.94
C GLY A 365 26.63 12.24 -8.59
N GLU A 366 25.52 12.68 -9.20
CA GLU A 366 25.38 14.04 -9.72
C GLU A 366 25.02 14.99 -8.57
N LYS A 367 25.79 16.07 -8.44
CA LYS A 367 25.67 16.99 -7.31
C LYS A 367 24.27 17.58 -7.20
N TYR A 368 23.71 17.51 -6.00
CA TYR A 368 22.45 18.20 -5.72
C TYR A 368 22.68 19.72 -5.69
N ILE A 369 22.01 20.45 -6.60
CA ILE A 369 22.02 21.92 -6.66
C ILE A 369 20.59 22.41 -6.53
N ALA A 370 20.27 23.03 -5.39
CA ALA A 370 18.91 23.45 -5.05
C ALA A 370 18.24 24.35 -6.11
N THR A 371 19.02 25.11 -6.88
CA THR A 371 18.54 26.03 -7.92
C THR A 371 18.51 25.44 -9.34
N ALA A 372 19.10 24.26 -9.57
CA ALA A 372 19.29 23.66 -10.89
C ALA A 372 18.99 22.16 -10.90
N LYS A 373 18.17 21.71 -9.94
CA LYS A 373 17.91 20.31 -9.59
C LYS A 373 17.79 19.41 -10.82
N ILE A 374 18.58 18.35 -10.86
CA ILE A 374 18.59 17.36 -11.95
C ILE A 374 17.52 16.32 -11.63
N GLY A 375 16.49 16.21 -12.47
CA GLY A 375 15.43 15.22 -12.29
C GLY A 375 15.90 13.79 -12.56
N ILE A 376 15.35 12.83 -11.83
CA ILE A 376 15.46 11.39 -12.08
C ILE A 376 14.06 10.78 -12.03
N ALA A 377 13.66 10.08 -13.09
CA ALA A 377 12.31 9.51 -13.21
C ALA A 377 12.28 8.00 -12.93
N PHE A 378 11.13 7.60 -12.40
CA PHE A 378 10.70 6.24 -12.09
C PHE A 378 9.35 6.05 -12.78
N ASP A 379 9.35 5.18 -13.78
CA ASP A 379 8.25 5.02 -14.73
C ASP A 379 8.02 3.51 -14.92
N ALA A 380 8.30 2.98 -16.10
CA ALA A 380 8.05 1.59 -16.42
C ALA A 380 9.30 0.73 -16.59
N VAL A 381 9.21 -0.54 -16.17
CA VAL A 381 10.10 -1.63 -16.56
C VAL A 381 9.36 -2.55 -17.53
N ARG A 382 9.95 -2.80 -18.71
CA ARG A 382 9.46 -3.80 -19.66
C ARG A 382 10.36 -5.02 -19.67
N VAL A 383 9.74 -6.18 -19.57
CA VAL A 383 10.40 -7.48 -19.64
C VAL A 383 9.84 -8.25 -20.83
N ALA A 384 10.73 -8.81 -21.65
CA ALA A 384 10.34 -9.59 -22.83
C ALA A 384 11.27 -10.80 -23.00
N PRO A 385 10.77 -11.99 -23.38
CA PRO A 385 11.62 -13.15 -23.64
C PRO A 385 12.60 -12.88 -24.79
N VAL A 386 13.80 -13.45 -24.72
CA VAL A 386 14.83 -13.31 -25.77
C VAL A 386 14.74 -14.40 -26.82
N ASP A 387 14.25 -15.59 -26.45
CA ASP A 387 14.00 -16.72 -27.34
C ASP A 387 12.55 -17.21 -27.14
N GLY A 388 11.91 -17.68 -28.21
CA GLY A 388 10.47 -17.98 -28.27
C GLY A 388 9.98 -18.84 -27.10
N ALA A 389 8.72 -18.61 -26.69
CA ALA A 389 8.01 -19.41 -25.70
C ALA A 389 8.35 -20.90 -25.90
N PRO A 390 8.66 -21.67 -24.84
CA PRO A 390 8.88 -23.09 -25.00
C PRO A 390 7.65 -23.65 -25.71
N ASP A 391 7.86 -24.19 -26.92
CA ASP A 391 6.82 -24.88 -27.64
C ASP A 391 6.22 -25.90 -26.66
N ASP A 392 4.91 -25.84 -26.48
CA ASP A 392 4.11 -26.89 -25.85
C ASP A 392 4.31 -28.19 -26.65
N ALA A 393 5.43 -28.87 -26.43
CA ALA A 393 5.68 -30.22 -26.91
C ALA A 393 5.04 -31.23 -25.94
N GLY A 394 3.74 -31.02 -25.66
CA GLY A 394 2.81 -32.06 -25.28
C GLY A 394 2.52 -32.95 -26.50
N GLY A 395 3.53 -33.68 -26.96
CA GLY A 395 3.45 -34.57 -28.11
C GLY A 395 3.92 -35.96 -27.73
N CYS A 396 3.05 -36.74 -27.09
CA CYS A 396 3.18 -38.20 -27.09
C CYS A 396 3.12 -38.70 -28.54
N SER A 397 4.26 -39.04 -29.13
CA SER A 397 4.31 -39.90 -30.31
C SER A 397 5.01 -41.19 -29.93
N THR A 398 4.21 -42.20 -29.61
CA THR A 398 4.60 -43.60 -29.70
C THR A 398 4.83 -43.96 -31.17
N SER A 399 5.92 -44.68 -31.40
CA SER A 399 6.25 -45.41 -32.61
C SER A 399 5.09 -46.30 -33.09
N ASP A 400 4.75 -46.28 -34.38
CA ASP A 400 5.13 -47.39 -35.27
C ASP A 400 4.66 -47.23 -36.73
N ALA A 401 5.54 -47.76 -37.59
CA ALA A 401 5.51 -48.10 -39.00
C ALA A 401 4.16 -48.26 -39.76
N GLY A 402 4.18 -47.91 -41.06
CA GLY A 402 3.35 -48.62 -42.05
C GLY A 402 3.00 -47.88 -43.34
N ALA A 403 3.90 -47.96 -44.32
CA ALA A 403 3.67 -48.05 -45.77
C ALA A 403 2.35 -47.57 -46.43
N GLY A 404 2.53 -46.67 -47.41
CA GLY A 404 2.06 -46.90 -48.77
C GLY A 404 0.72 -46.26 -49.20
N GLY A 405 0.74 -45.65 -50.38
CA GLY A 405 -0.47 -45.57 -51.22
C GLY A 405 -0.97 -44.17 -51.56
N THR A 406 -0.42 -43.62 -52.63
CA THR A 406 -1.03 -42.62 -53.51
C THR A 406 -2.52 -42.89 -53.75
N LEU A 407 -3.39 -41.91 -53.51
CA LEU A 407 -4.68 -41.83 -54.21
C LEU A 407 -5.13 -40.36 -54.36
N LEU A 408 -5.11 -39.90 -55.61
CA LEU A 408 -5.86 -38.75 -56.09
C LEU A 408 -7.36 -39.02 -55.91
N LEU A 409 -8.13 -38.08 -55.37
CA LEU A 409 -9.57 -37.99 -55.62
C LEU A 409 -10.05 -36.53 -55.60
N VAL A 410 -10.87 -36.26 -56.60
CA VAL A 410 -11.44 -34.99 -57.05
C VAL A 410 -12.78 -34.72 -56.34
N GLY A 411 -13.14 -33.44 -56.19
CA GLY A 411 -14.50 -32.95 -55.88
C GLY A 411 -14.70 -32.68 -54.38
N LEU A 412 -15.42 -31.64 -53.94
CA LEU A 412 -16.50 -30.88 -54.55
C LEU A 412 -16.60 -29.52 -53.80
N ALA A 413 -16.91 -28.46 -54.54
CA ALA A 413 -17.24 -27.15 -53.96
C ALA A 413 -18.61 -27.16 -53.29
N LEU A 414 -18.76 -26.48 -52.16
CA LEU A 414 -20.06 -26.00 -51.67
C LEU A 414 -19.89 -24.66 -50.93
N VAL A 415 -20.25 -23.61 -51.65
CA VAL A 415 -20.45 -22.25 -51.15
C VAL A 415 -21.81 -22.20 -50.44
N VAL A 416 -21.85 -21.76 -49.18
CA VAL A 416 -23.09 -21.31 -48.55
C VAL A 416 -22.87 -19.91 -47.98
N SER A 417 -23.37 -18.91 -48.71
CA SER A 417 -23.55 -17.54 -48.22
C SER A 417 -24.81 -17.46 -47.36
N ARG A 418 -24.76 -16.82 -46.18
CA ARG A 418 -25.95 -16.29 -45.51
C ARG A 418 -25.80 -14.79 -45.27
N ARG A 419 -26.64 -14.03 -45.97
CA ARG A 419 -26.81 -12.58 -45.84
C ARG A 419 -27.63 -12.24 -44.59
N ARG A 420 -27.25 -11.11 -43.98
CA ARG A 420 -27.96 -10.36 -42.93
C ARG A 420 -29.36 -9.92 -43.37
N ALA A 421 -30.31 -9.95 -42.46
CA ALA A 421 -31.58 -9.22 -42.55
C ALA A 421 -31.71 -8.24 -41.38
N SER A 422 -31.86 -6.96 -41.70
CA SER A 422 -32.17 -5.84 -40.82
C SER A 422 -33.69 -5.66 -40.78
N LEU A 423 -34.26 -5.48 -39.58
CA LEU A 423 -35.67 -5.13 -39.39
C LEU A 423 -35.77 -3.74 -38.75
N ARG A 424 -36.43 -2.83 -39.48
CA ARG A 424 -36.88 -1.49 -39.05
C ARG A 424 -38.20 -1.61 -38.26
N ARG A 425 -38.39 -0.76 -37.24
CA ARG A 425 -39.67 -0.48 -36.57
C ARG A 425 -40.41 0.69 -37.25
N PRO A 426 -41.75 0.72 -37.28
CA PRO A 426 -42.53 1.84 -37.80
C PRO A 426 -42.99 2.83 -36.72
N LEU A 427 -43.19 4.07 -37.15
CA LEU A 427 -43.87 5.18 -36.47
C LEU A 427 -45.38 4.94 -36.37
N ILE A 428 -45.99 5.34 -35.25
CA ILE A 428 -47.43 5.59 -35.13
C ILE A 428 -47.60 7.03 -34.64
N SER A 429 -48.33 7.82 -35.42
CA SER A 429 -48.90 9.11 -35.03
C SER A 429 -50.37 8.93 -34.65
N ARG A 430 -50.77 9.47 -33.50
CA ARG A 430 -52.00 10.28 -33.32
C ARG A 430 -51.85 11.12 -32.06
#